data_AF-A0A2D5EUX0-F1
#
_entry.id   AF-A0A2D5EUX0-F1
#
_cell.length_a   1.000
_cell.length_b   1.000
_cell.length_c   1.000
_cell.angle_alpha   90.00
_cell.angle_beta   90.00
_cell.angle_gamma   90.00
#
_symmetry.space_group_name_H-M   'P 1'
#
loop_
_entity.id
_entity.type
_entity.pdbx_description
1 polymer ?
#
loop_
_entity_poly.entity_id
_entity_poly.type
_entity_poly.pdbx_seq_one_letter_code
_entity_poly.pdbx_strand_id
1 'polypeptide(L)'
;MLTLGLVACGDDDGVEVDAGGGSDAGGAVDAGGDDAGSGGEDAGSTEDAGSTDAGATEDAGSTEDAGSSEDAGATADAGATEDAGAGDDAAVPGCTSTEMCAEADYCDFADDCGLASTGVCAERPVFCTADCPGVCGCDGNFYCNACNAASMGVDVDPSNSCMTSSCDPMDARGEGLCDLFLGYAWNGRACVGLSGCSCTGADCGDLYTTPRACETAYADCTSTSGDTCGGITGAICGRGEWCDYAPSCRTPDAAGVCRDRPEICTRELDPVCGCDGMTYTNECVAQSNGQDIAYRGECRALPVE
;
A
#
# COMPACT_ATOMS: atom_id res chain seq x y z
N MET A 1 66.94 34.39 -3.00
CA MET A 1 66.77 32.93 -3.03
C MET A 1 65.32 32.64 -3.38
N LEU A 2 65.13 31.88 -4.46
CA LEU A 2 63.94 31.20 -4.98
C LEU A 2 62.55 31.88 -4.95
N THR A 3 62.11 32.18 -6.18
CA THR A 3 60.75 32.25 -6.73
C THR A 3 59.96 30.94 -6.60
N LEU A 4 58.63 31.04 -6.55
CA LEU A 4 57.57 30.32 -7.33
C LEU A 4 56.22 30.70 -6.66
N GLY A 5 55.18 31.24 -7.30
CA GLY A 5 54.72 31.12 -8.68
C GLY A 5 53.48 30.20 -8.71
N LEU A 6 52.32 30.70 -8.27
CA LEU A 6 51.03 30.03 -8.51
C LEU A 6 50.58 30.38 -9.93
N VAL A 7 50.55 29.37 -10.80
CA VAL A 7 49.97 29.40 -12.15
C VAL A 7 48.67 28.60 -12.10
N ALA A 8 47.61 29.16 -12.68
CA ALA A 8 46.30 28.57 -12.85
C ALA A 8 46.25 27.53 -13.98
N CYS A 9 45.35 26.57 -13.85
CA CYS A 9 44.61 25.86 -14.93
C CYS A 9 43.21 25.63 -14.34
N GLY A 10 42.09 25.91 -14.99
CA GLY A 10 41.84 25.97 -16.43
C GLY A 10 40.68 25.01 -16.70
N ASP A 11 39.46 25.56 -16.79
CA ASP A 11 38.26 24.87 -17.25
C ASP A 11 38.42 24.45 -18.72
N ASP A 12 38.16 23.18 -19.03
CA ASP A 12 38.01 22.68 -20.40
C ASP A 12 36.76 21.80 -20.49
N ASP A 13 35.74 22.35 -21.13
CA ASP A 13 34.57 21.67 -21.69
C ASP A 13 35.00 20.61 -22.73
N GLY A 14 34.40 19.42 -22.66
CA GLY A 14 34.71 18.28 -23.54
C GLY A 14 33.48 17.48 -23.97
N VAL A 15 32.84 17.99 -25.01
CA VAL A 15 31.89 17.42 -25.98
C VAL A 15 31.76 15.88 -26.10
N GLU A 16 30.50 15.45 -26.04
CA GLU A 16 29.72 14.41 -26.76
C GLU A 16 30.41 13.39 -27.69
N VAL A 17 30.06 12.10 -27.51
CA VAL A 17 30.02 11.09 -28.58
C VAL A 17 28.73 10.28 -28.50
N ASP A 18 28.09 10.17 -29.66
CA ASP A 18 26.78 9.59 -29.93
C ASP A 18 26.90 8.25 -30.67
N ALA A 19 25.90 7.38 -30.45
CA ALA A 19 25.41 6.26 -31.26
C ALA A 19 26.26 5.00 -31.61
N GLY A 20 25.59 3.83 -31.44
CA GLY A 20 25.79 2.56 -32.16
C GLY A 20 26.08 1.38 -31.22
N GLY A 21 25.25 0.34 -31.06
CA GLY A 21 24.48 -0.40 -32.05
C GLY A 21 25.21 -1.72 -32.35
N GLY A 22 24.74 -2.85 -31.80
CA GLY A 22 25.33 -4.17 -32.03
C GLY A 22 24.51 -5.29 -31.39
N SER A 23 23.71 -5.96 -32.22
CA SER A 23 22.97 -7.20 -31.97
C SER A 23 23.88 -8.37 -31.62
N ASP A 24 23.39 -9.38 -30.87
CA ASP A 24 23.38 -10.79 -31.33
C ASP A 24 22.80 -11.77 -30.28
N ALA A 25 21.65 -12.34 -30.67
CA ALA A 25 21.19 -13.73 -30.60
C ALA A 25 21.54 -14.71 -29.45
N GLY A 26 20.47 -15.37 -28.98
CA GLY A 26 20.45 -16.79 -28.57
C GLY A 26 19.94 -17.02 -27.14
N GLY A 27 18.91 -17.81 -26.87
CA GLY A 27 18.04 -18.64 -27.70
C GLY A 27 16.88 -19.17 -26.85
N ALA A 28 15.71 -19.30 -27.48
CA ALA A 28 14.57 -20.01 -26.92
C ALA A 28 14.86 -21.52 -26.89
N VAL A 29 14.46 -22.18 -25.81
CA VAL A 29 14.16 -23.62 -25.83
C VAL A 29 12.67 -23.78 -25.56
N ASP A 30 12.05 -24.47 -26.50
CA ASP A 30 10.62 -24.74 -26.62
C ASP A 30 10.47 -26.28 -26.74
N ALA A 31 9.27 -26.75 -26.41
CA ALA A 31 8.77 -28.13 -26.44
C ALA A 31 9.33 -29.11 -25.38
N GLY A 32 8.52 -29.95 -24.73
CA GLY A 32 7.12 -30.33 -24.89
C GLY A 32 6.91 -31.73 -24.26
N GLY A 33 5.67 -32.18 -24.10
CA GLY A 33 5.38 -33.59 -23.85
C GLY A 33 4.21 -33.85 -22.90
N ASP A 34 3.02 -33.90 -23.49
CA ASP A 34 1.79 -34.51 -22.95
C ASP A 34 1.98 -35.97 -22.51
N ASP A 35 1.18 -36.43 -21.53
CA ASP A 35 0.56 -37.77 -21.59
C ASP A 35 -0.61 -37.94 -20.57
N ALA A 36 -1.80 -38.02 -21.17
CA ALA A 36 -2.97 -38.87 -20.88
C ALA A 36 -3.25 -39.44 -19.47
N GLY A 37 -4.42 -39.08 -18.93
CA GLY A 37 -5.62 -39.92 -19.04
C GLY A 37 -5.82 -41.11 -18.07
N SER A 38 -6.83 -40.99 -17.20
CA SER A 38 -7.85 -42.00 -16.82
C SER A 38 -8.82 -41.29 -15.85
N GLY A 39 -10.13 -41.14 -16.07
CA GLY A 39 -11.09 -42.08 -16.62
C GLY A 39 -11.87 -42.69 -15.46
N GLY A 40 -13.15 -42.33 -15.29
CA GLY A 40 -14.01 -42.86 -14.24
C GLY A 40 -15.28 -42.04 -14.04
N GLU A 41 -16.21 -42.17 -15.00
CA GLU A 41 -17.60 -41.74 -14.86
C GLU A 41 -18.31 -42.59 -13.79
N ASP A 42 -19.23 -41.99 -13.05
CA ASP A 42 -20.44 -42.70 -12.63
C ASP A 42 -21.63 -41.74 -12.56
N ALA A 43 -22.61 -42.05 -13.40
CA ALA A 43 -23.89 -41.39 -13.54
C ALA A 43 -24.88 -41.87 -12.46
N GLY A 44 -25.81 -41.00 -12.08
CA GLY A 44 -26.94 -41.38 -11.23
C GLY A 44 -28.00 -40.29 -11.13
N SER A 45 -28.98 -40.37 -12.03
CA SER A 45 -30.30 -39.70 -12.02
C SER A 45 -31.02 -39.87 -10.66
N THR A 46 -32.02 -39.10 -10.23
CA THR A 46 -33.25 -38.66 -10.90
C THR A 46 -33.88 -37.47 -10.15
N GLU A 47 -34.76 -36.78 -10.88
CA GLU A 47 -35.77 -35.81 -10.46
C GLU A 47 -36.62 -36.26 -9.26
N ASP A 48 -37.10 -35.30 -8.47
CA ASP A 48 -38.44 -35.39 -7.89
C ASP A 48 -39.03 -33.99 -7.67
N ALA A 49 -40.09 -33.73 -8.44
CA ALA A 49 -41.03 -32.64 -8.25
C ALA A 49 -42.08 -33.06 -7.21
N GLY A 50 -42.48 -32.12 -6.35
CA GLY A 50 -43.56 -32.32 -5.39
C GLY A 50 -44.19 -31.00 -4.97
N SER A 51 -45.14 -30.51 -5.77
CA SER A 51 -46.11 -29.48 -5.39
C SER A 51 -47.39 -30.14 -4.84
N THR A 52 -47.97 -29.54 -3.79
CA THR A 52 -49.40 -29.54 -3.40
C THR A 52 -49.54 -28.44 -2.32
N ASP A 53 -50.22 -27.32 -2.55
CA ASP A 53 -51.67 -27.03 -2.68
C ASP A 53 -52.40 -26.85 -1.34
N ALA A 54 -53.36 -25.90 -1.34
CA ALA A 54 -54.31 -25.44 -0.32
C ALA A 54 -53.87 -24.27 0.59
N GLY A 55 -54.60 -23.16 0.70
CA GLY A 55 -55.85 -22.78 0.06
C GLY A 55 -56.15 -21.29 0.25
N ALA A 56 -56.84 -20.72 -0.74
CA ALA A 56 -57.47 -19.41 -0.67
C ALA A 56 -58.86 -19.53 -0.03
N THR A 57 -59.23 -18.55 0.80
CA THR A 57 -60.61 -18.08 0.89
C THR A 57 -60.60 -16.57 1.11
N GLU A 58 -61.22 -15.87 0.17
CA GLU A 58 -61.52 -14.45 0.23
C GLU A 58 -62.82 -14.19 1.03
N ASP A 59 -62.84 -13.00 1.63
CA ASP A 59 -63.86 -11.97 1.45
C ASP A 59 -64.90 -11.62 2.54
N ALA A 60 -65.09 -10.30 2.60
CA ALA A 60 -66.30 -9.51 2.89
C ALA A 60 -66.73 -9.12 4.34
N GLY A 61 -66.86 -7.78 4.52
CA GLY A 61 -68.01 -7.12 5.18
C GLY A 61 -67.72 -6.41 6.51
N SER A 62 -67.38 -5.10 6.52
CA SER A 62 -68.28 -3.92 6.63
C SER A 62 -68.77 -3.59 8.05
N THR A 63 -68.52 -2.35 8.51
CA THR A 63 -69.57 -1.32 8.78
C THR A 63 -68.95 0.05 9.10
N GLU A 64 -69.60 1.09 8.57
CA GLU A 64 -69.27 2.51 8.59
C GLU A 64 -69.90 3.29 9.78
N ASP A 65 -69.58 4.60 9.77
CA ASP A 65 -70.34 5.77 10.27
C ASP A 65 -70.13 6.24 11.72
N ALA A 66 -70.16 7.54 12.06
CA ALA A 66 -70.10 8.85 11.38
C ALA A 66 -70.25 9.95 12.47
N GLY A 67 -69.83 11.20 12.19
CA GLY A 67 -70.27 12.43 12.89
C GLY A 67 -69.15 13.22 13.60
N SER A 68 -68.53 14.24 13.02
CA SER A 68 -68.99 15.62 12.66
C SER A 68 -68.93 16.64 13.81
N SER A 69 -68.09 17.67 13.63
CA SER A 69 -68.46 19.07 13.91
C SER A 69 -67.57 20.05 13.11
N GLU A 70 -68.25 20.78 12.23
CA GLU A 70 -67.88 21.97 11.45
C GLU A 70 -67.62 23.17 12.42
N ASP A 71 -67.12 24.37 12.11
CA ASP A 71 -66.80 25.12 10.88
C ASP A 71 -66.00 26.40 11.25
N ALA A 72 -65.48 27.06 10.22
CA ALA A 72 -65.26 28.51 10.04
C ALA A 72 -63.94 29.19 10.50
N GLY A 73 -63.17 29.63 9.49
CA GLY A 73 -62.15 30.67 9.63
C GLY A 73 -61.30 30.90 8.38
N ALA A 74 -61.89 31.45 7.32
CA ALA A 74 -61.19 31.84 6.09
C ALA A 74 -60.25 33.04 6.29
N THR A 75 -59.02 32.92 5.79
CA THR A 75 -58.26 34.03 5.16
C THR A 75 -57.51 33.48 3.94
N ALA A 76 -57.71 34.14 2.80
CA ALA A 76 -57.17 33.77 1.51
C ALA A 76 -55.70 34.14 1.31
N ASP A 77 -55.12 33.46 0.31
CA ASP A 77 -54.03 33.83 -0.59
C ASP A 77 -52.57 33.76 -0.10
N ALA A 78 -51.83 32.74 -0.57
CA ALA A 78 -51.01 32.85 -1.78
C ALA A 78 -50.02 31.67 -1.87
N GLY A 79 -49.93 31.04 -3.05
CA GLY A 79 -48.76 30.23 -3.44
C GLY A 79 -49.03 28.74 -3.62
N ALA A 80 -49.58 28.38 -4.78
CA ALA A 80 -49.36 27.07 -5.38
C ALA A 80 -47.86 26.86 -5.60
N THR A 81 -47.29 25.76 -5.13
CA THR A 81 -46.01 25.27 -5.65
C THR A 81 -46.33 24.32 -6.79
N GLU A 82 -46.35 24.88 -8.00
CA GLU A 82 -46.36 24.11 -9.23
C GLU A 82 -44.99 23.44 -9.42
N ASP A 83 -45.05 22.17 -9.80
CA ASP A 83 -44.21 21.51 -10.80
C ASP A 83 -42.80 22.11 -11.02
N ALA A 84 -41.80 21.50 -10.38
CA ALA A 84 -40.39 21.79 -10.66
C ALA A 84 -39.99 21.13 -11.98
N GLY A 85 -40.34 21.79 -13.08
CA GLY A 85 -39.76 21.56 -14.38
C GLY A 85 -38.25 21.83 -14.37
N ALA A 86 -37.53 20.99 -15.12
CA ALA A 86 -36.12 21.12 -15.45
C ALA A 86 -35.73 22.56 -15.80
N GLY A 87 -34.72 23.08 -15.10
CA GLY A 87 -33.98 24.26 -15.46
C GLY A 87 -32.51 23.87 -15.62
N ASP A 88 -32.00 24.07 -16.82
CA ASP A 88 -30.59 23.94 -17.17
C ASP A 88 -29.70 24.85 -16.30
N ASP A 89 -28.51 24.34 -15.97
CA ASP A 89 -27.32 25.07 -15.49
C ASP A 89 -27.36 25.76 -14.11
N ALA A 90 -27.96 25.12 -13.10
CA ALA A 90 -27.55 25.38 -11.72
C ALA A 90 -26.18 24.72 -11.49
N ALA A 91 -25.14 25.53 -11.28
CA ALA A 91 -23.83 25.06 -10.84
C ALA A 91 -24.03 24.00 -9.75
N VAL A 92 -23.62 22.75 -10.02
CA VAL A 92 -23.61 21.69 -9.00
C VAL A 92 -22.83 22.28 -7.84
N PRO A 93 -23.47 22.54 -6.68
CA PRO A 93 -22.72 23.03 -5.54
C PRO A 93 -21.70 21.95 -5.22
N GLY A 94 -20.42 22.31 -5.27
CA GLY A 94 -19.36 21.38 -4.93
C GLY A 94 -19.63 20.74 -3.56
N CYS A 95 -19.15 19.54 -3.37
CA CYS A 95 -19.37 18.76 -2.15
C CYS A 95 -18.15 18.86 -1.24
N THR A 96 -18.37 18.83 0.07
CA THR A 96 -17.29 18.64 1.07
C THR A 96 -17.37 17.27 1.72
N SER A 97 -18.33 16.44 1.29
CA SER A 97 -18.56 15.07 1.75
C SER A 97 -19.56 14.38 0.82
N THR A 98 -19.53 13.05 0.76
CA THR A 98 -20.49 12.24 -0.03
C THR A 98 -21.94 12.44 0.39
N GLU A 99 -22.21 12.77 1.65
CA GLU A 99 -23.58 13.01 2.16
C GLU A 99 -24.25 14.26 1.55
N MET A 100 -23.48 15.13 0.90
CA MET A 100 -24.00 16.30 0.17
C MET A 100 -24.46 15.97 -1.25
N CYS A 101 -24.12 14.77 -1.74
CA CYS A 101 -24.47 14.30 -3.07
C CYS A 101 -25.76 13.46 -3.03
N ALA A 102 -26.32 13.19 -4.21
CA ALA A 102 -27.44 12.26 -4.31
C ALA A 102 -27.02 10.85 -3.81
N GLU A 103 -27.99 10.03 -3.38
CA GLU A 103 -27.71 8.70 -2.82
C GLU A 103 -26.95 7.75 -3.79
N ALA A 104 -27.05 8.01 -5.09
CA ALA A 104 -26.35 7.27 -6.15
C ALA A 104 -24.97 7.85 -6.51
N ASP A 105 -24.56 8.93 -5.87
CA ASP A 105 -23.34 9.68 -6.19
C ASP A 105 -22.32 9.60 -5.05
N TYR A 106 -21.09 10.01 -5.33
CA TYR A 106 -20.05 10.23 -4.35
C TYR A 106 -19.37 11.57 -4.56
N CYS A 107 -18.68 12.06 -3.53
CA CYS A 107 -17.92 13.30 -3.64
C CYS A 107 -16.52 13.00 -4.20
N ASP A 108 -16.26 13.41 -5.44
CA ASP A 108 -14.99 13.25 -6.15
C ASP A 108 -14.12 14.50 -5.94
N PHE A 109 -12.98 14.36 -5.28
CA PHE A 109 -12.06 15.46 -5.00
C PHE A 109 -10.87 15.42 -5.95
N ALA A 110 -10.45 16.59 -6.44
CA ALA A 110 -9.41 16.65 -7.47
C ALA A 110 -7.99 16.34 -6.94
N ASP A 111 -7.70 16.77 -5.70
CA ASP A 111 -6.31 16.85 -5.20
C ASP A 111 -6.12 16.31 -3.77
N ASP A 112 -7.19 16.07 -3.01
CA ASP A 112 -7.13 15.63 -1.61
C ASP A 112 -8.47 15.09 -1.13
N CYS A 113 -8.51 14.42 0.03
CA CYS A 113 -9.76 13.86 0.59
C CYS A 113 -10.68 14.87 1.31
N GLY A 114 -10.88 16.06 0.74
CA GLY A 114 -11.74 17.11 1.31
C GLY A 114 -11.17 17.87 2.51
N LEU A 115 -9.85 17.83 2.69
CA LEU A 115 -9.09 18.58 3.69
C LEU A 115 -8.92 20.06 3.31
N ALA A 116 -8.75 20.35 2.03
CA ALA A 116 -8.52 21.71 1.53
C ALA A 116 -9.30 22.06 0.26
N SER A 117 -9.80 21.06 -0.46
CA SER A 117 -10.59 21.25 -1.68
C SER A 117 -12.08 20.98 -1.49
N THR A 118 -12.87 21.54 -2.39
CA THR A 118 -14.28 21.19 -2.58
C THR A 118 -14.36 20.24 -3.76
N GLY A 119 -14.99 19.09 -3.59
CA GLY A 119 -15.18 18.09 -4.62
C GLY A 119 -16.39 18.37 -5.52
N VAL A 120 -16.63 17.47 -6.46
CA VAL A 120 -17.77 17.47 -7.38
C VAL A 120 -18.53 16.17 -7.19
N CYS A 121 -19.85 16.22 -7.13
CA CYS A 121 -20.66 15.00 -7.08
C CYS A 121 -20.55 14.25 -8.41
N ALA A 122 -20.15 12.98 -8.34
CA ALA A 122 -20.00 12.08 -9.47
C ALA A 122 -20.83 10.80 -9.26
N GLU A 123 -21.40 10.27 -10.33
CA GLU A 123 -22.22 9.05 -10.28
C GLU A 123 -21.37 7.83 -9.91
N ARG A 124 -21.92 6.96 -9.04
CA ARG A 124 -21.22 5.73 -8.64
C ARG A 124 -21.27 4.69 -9.75
N PRO A 125 -20.13 4.12 -10.17
CA PRO A 125 -20.10 3.10 -11.21
C PRO A 125 -20.71 1.78 -10.71
N VAL A 126 -21.51 1.13 -11.56
CA VAL A 126 -22.16 -0.16 -11.27
C VAL A 126 -21.35 -1.38 -11.77
N PHE A 127 -20.37 -1.16 -12.64
CA PHE A 127 -19.53 -2.22 -13.20
C PHE A 127 -18.06 -1.80 -13.17
N CYS A 128 -17.26 -2.56 -12.41
CA CYS A 128 -15.82 -2.35 -12.29
C CYS A 128 -15.05 -3.51 -12.92
N THR A 129 -13.86 -3.21 -13.43
CA THR A 129 -12.93 -4.25 -13.89
C THR A 129 -12.38 -5.03 -12.70
N ALA A 130 -11.95 -6.27 -12.94
CA ALA A 130 -11.33 -7.11 -11.91
C ALA A 130 -9.84 -6.80 -11.69
N ASP A 131 -9.31 -5.75 -12.32
CA ASP A 131 -7.91 -5.35 -12.18
C ASP A 131 -7.69 -4.84 -10.74
N CYS A 132 -6.62 -5.30 -10.08
CA CYS A 132 -6.37 -5.00 -8.67
C CYS A 132 -4.97 -4.37 -8.45
N PRO A 133 -4.69 -3.19 -9.04
CA PRO A 133 -3.43 -2.47 -8.84
C PRO A 133 -3.29 -1.94 -7.40
N GLY A 134 -4.40 -1.80 -6.68
CA GLY A 134 -4.44 -1.36 -5.30
C GLY A 134 -4.40 0.16 -5.16
N VAL A 135 -5.50 0.71 -4.66
CA VAL A 135 -5.64 2.13 -4.35
C VAL A 135 -6.20 2.29 -2.95
N CYS A 136 -6.04 3.49 -2.41
CA CYS A 136 -6.53 3.83 -1.08
C CYS A 136 -7.69 4.79 -1.18
N GLY A 137 -8.75 4.49 -0.45
CA GLY A 137 -9.88 5.40 -0.33
C GLY A 137 -9.61 6.48 0.70
N CYS A 138 -10.28 7.62 0.54
CA CYS A 138 -10.32 8.71 1.52
C CYS A 138 -10.92 8.31 2.88
N ASP A 139 -11.55 7.14 2.94
CA ASP A 139 -12.03 6.50 4.17
C ASP A 139 -10.94 5.69 4.91
N GLY A 140 -9.73 5.62 4.35
CA GLY A 140 -8.66 4.79 4.89
C GLY A 140 -8.92 3.30 4.71
N ASN A 141 -9.57 2.88 3.63
CA ASN A 141 -9.67 1.47 3.26
C ASN A 141 -8.96 1.20 1.93
N PHE A 142 -8.44 -0.02 1.80
CA PHE A 142 -7.89 -0.50 0.54
C PHE A 142 -8.99 -0.93 -0.42
N TYR A 143 -8.85 -0.52 -1.68
CA TYR A 143 -9.70 -0.93 -2.78
C TYR A 143 -8.85 -1.51 -3.90
N CYS A 144 -9.36 -2.54 -4.58
CA CYS A 144 -8.62 -3.13 -5.71
C CYS A 144 -8.28 -2.09 -6.79
N ASN A 145 -9.19 -1.17 -7.09
CA ASN A 145 -8.99 -0.07 -8.01
C ASN A 145 -9.95 1.09 -7.66
N ALA A 146 -9.78 2.23 -8.34
CA ALA A 146 -10.58 3.44 -8.13
C ALA A 146 -12.08 3.23 -8.37
N CYS A 147 -12.44 2.39 -9.35
CA CYS A 147 -13.84 2.07 -9.61
C CYS A 147 -14.46 1.33 -8.42
N ASN A 148 -13.77 0.36 -7.83
CA ASN A 148 -14.24 -0.34 -6.64
C ASN A 148 -14.45 0.62 -5.46
N ALA A 149 -13.57 1.60 -5.26
CA ALA A 149 -13.74 2.64 -4.24
C ALA A 149 -14.98 3.50 -4.53
N ALA A 150 -15.08 4.06 -5.75
CA ALA A 150 -16.20 4.90 -6.16
C ALA A 150 -17.54 4.14 -6.10
N SER A 151 -17.56 2.85 -6.44
CA SER A 151 -18.76 2.00 -6.34
C SER A 151 -19.27 1.87 -4.91
N MET A 152 -18.43 2.10 -3.90
CA MET A 152 -18.79 2.13 -2.47
C MET A 152 -19.08 3.54 -1.95
N GLY A 153 -19.00 4.57 -2.80
CA GLY A 153 -19.23 5.96 -2.42
C GLY A 153 -17.99 6.67 -1.89
N VAL A 154 -16.80 6.13 -2.18
CA VAL A 154 -15.52 6.55 -1.61
C VAL A 154 -14.59 7.03 -2.73
N ASP A 155 -14.05 8.22 -2.57
CA ASP A 155 -13.02 8.75 -3.48
C ASP A 155 -11.64 8.18 -3.17
N VAL A 156 -10.73 8.21 -4.14
CA VAL A 156 -9.36 7.72 -3.98
C VAL A 156 -8.47 8.80 -3.40
N ASP A 157 -7.74 8.48 -2.34
CA ASP A 157 -6.69 9.32 -1.81
C ASP A 157 -5.51 9.37 -2.78
N PRO A 158 -5.13 10.54 -3.33
CA PRO A 158 -4.02 10.67 -4.27
C PRO A 158 -2.65 10.38 -3.65
N SER A 159 -2.53 10.36 -2.31
CA SER A 159 -1.34 9.87 -1.62
C SER A 159 -1.20 8.35 -1.69
N ASN A 160 -2.26 7.63 -2.07
CA ASN A 160 -2.32 6.18 -2.16
C ASN A 160 -1.99 5.49 -0.81
N SER A 161 -2.28 6.16 0.32
CA SER A 161 -2.10 5.65 1.69
C SER A 161 -3.44 5.33 2.34
N CYS A 162 -3.61 4.06 2.75
CA CYS A 162 -4.90 3.54 3.20
C CYS A 162 -5.08 3.66 4.71
N MET A 163 -4.18 4.27 5.47
CA MET A 163 -4.48 4.63 6.85
C MET A 163 -3.66 5.84 7.29
N THR A 164 -4.21 6.52 8.30
CA THR A 164 -3.56 7.55 9.10
C THR A 164 -2.15 7.09 9.46
N SER A 165 -1.16 7.83 8.98
CA SER A 165 0.25 7.50 9.10
C SER A 165 0.73 7.68 10.54
N SER A 166 0.42 6.71 11.40
CA SER A 166 1.43 6.28 12.34
C SER A 166 2.30 5.27 11.63
N CYS A 167 3.57 5.60 11.41
CA CYS A 167 4.59 4.61 11.05
C CYS A 167 4.88 3.62 12.19
N ASP A 168 3.98 3.52 13.17
CA ASP A 168 4.02 2.59 14.27
C ASP A 168 4.03 1.15 13.71
N PRO A 169 4.84 0.26 14.28
CA PRO A 169 4.83 -1.15 13.94
C PRO A 169 3.43 -1.77 14.10
N MET A 170 3.06 -2.64 13.17
CA MET A 170 1.95 -3.56 13.37
C MET A 170 2.23 -4.47 14.56
N ASP A 171 1.22 -4.71 15.38
CA ASP A 171 1.27 -5.56 16.56
C ASP A 171 1.02 -7.05 16.27
N ALA A 172 0.85 -7.41 14.99
CA ALA A 172 0.66 -8.77 14.52
C ALA A 172 1.90 -9.65 14.75
N ARG A 173 1.69 -10.82 15.38
CA ARG A 173 2.74 -11.80 15.69
C ARG A 173 2.29 -13.21 15.34
N GLY A 174 3.16 -13.97 14.68
CA GLY A 174 2.99 -15.41 14.51
C GLY A 174 3.41 -16.16 15.77
N GLU A 175 2.52 -17.02 16.29
CA GLU A 175 2.79 -17.87 17.46
C GLU A 175 2.72 -19.37 17.12
N GLY A 176 3.46 -20.16 17.89
CA GLY A 176 3.52 -21.62 17.77
C GLY A 176 4.75 -22.11 17.00
N LEU A 177 4.96 -23.43 17.02
CA LEU A 177 6.16 -24.08 16.45
C LEU A 177 5.98 -24.46 14.97
N CYS A 178 5.03 -23.84 14.27
CA CYS A 178 4.76 -24.09 12.86
C CYS A 178 5.42 -23.01 11.99
N ASP A 179 5.82 -23.39 10.78
CA ASP A 179 6.31 -22.47 9.75
C ASP A 179 5.23 -22.19 8.68
N LEU A 180 3.97 -22.03 9.10
CA LEU A 180 2.92 -21.61 8.16
C LEU A 180 3.07 -20.12 7.89
N PHE A 181 3.14 -19.76 6.62
CA PHE A 181 3.24 -18.37 6.20
C PHE A 181 1.88 -17.67 6.39
N LEU A 182 1.83 -16.68 7.28
CA LEU A 182 0.59 -15.98 7.65
C LEU A 182 0.38 -14.70 6.82
N GLY A 183 1.45 -14.07 6.34
CA GLY A 183 1.41 -12.82 5.58
C GLY A 183 2.62 -11.93 5.89
N TYR A 184 2.57 -10.68 5.44
CA TYR A 184 3.59 -9.66 5.71
C TYR A 184 3.03 -8.59 6.64
N ALA A 185 3.81 -8.21 7.65
CA ALA A 185 3.49 -7.14 8.59
C ALA A 185 4.58 -6.06 8.57
N TRP A 186 4.17 -4.81 8.76
CA TRP A 186 5.10 -3.71 8.96
C TRP A 186 5.63 -3.72 10.39
N ASN A 187 6.95 -3.75 10.58
CA ASN A 187 7.54 -3.75 11.93
C ASN A 187 8.06 -2.38 12.38
N GLY A 188 7.62 -1.29 11.75
CA GLY A 188 8.14 0.07 11.99
C GLY A 188 9.29 0.47 11.07
N ARG A 189 9.83 -0.47 10.28
CA ARG A 189 11.00 -0.24 9.43
C ARG A 189 10.96 -1.00 8.10
N ALA A 190 10.39 -2.20 8.11
CA ALA A 190 10.30 -3.07 6.96
C ALA A 190 9.05 -3.95 7.03
N CYS A 191 8.65 -4.41 5.86
CA CYS A 191 7.65 -5.45 5.71
C CYS A 191 8.30 -6.81 5.90
N VAL A 192 7.97 -7.47 7.00
CA VAL A 192 8.53 -8.77 7.38
C VAL A 192 7.47 -9.85 7.23
N GLY A 193 7.88 -11.00 6.68
CA GLY A 193 7.01 -12.16 6.62
C GLY A 193 6.78 -12.74 8.02
N LEU A 194 5.53 -12.88 8.42
CA LEU A 194 5.15 -13.58 9.64
C LEU A 194 4.89 -15.04 9.35
N SER A 195 5.46 -15.91 10.18
CA SER A 195 5.22 -17.35 10.15
C SER A 195 4.83 -17.83 11.54
N GLY A 196 3.90 -18.79 11.61
CA GLY A 196 3.40 -19.31 12.87
C GLY A 196 2.16 -20.16 12.68
N CYS A 197 1.70 -20.84 13.74
CA CYS A 197 0.45 -21.59 13.72
C CYS A 197 -0.79 -20.68 13.82
N SER A 198 -0.65 -19.54 14.51
CA SER A 198 -1.73 -18.57 14.72
C SER A 198 -1.17 -17.15 14.74
N CYS A 199 -1.98 -16.18 14.34
CA CYS A 199 -1.65 -14.76 14.51
C CYS A 199 -2.28 -14.23 15.80
N THR A 200 -1.53 -13.45 16.56
CA THR A 200 -2.00 -12.69 17.73
C THR A 200 -1.66 -11.21 17.57
N GLY A 201 -2.59 -10.33 17.92
CA GLY A 201 -2.48 -8.87 17.71
C GLY A 201 -3.79 -8.30 17.20
N ALA A 202 -3.96 -6.97 17.28
CA ALA A 202 -5.06 -6.27 16.64
C ALA A 202 -4.89 -6.29 15.11
N ASP A 203 -3.67 -6.20 14.61
CA ASP A 203 -3.33 -6.03 13.19
C ASP A 203 -3.26 -7.37 12.41
N CYS A 204 -3.67 -8.48 13.02
CA CYS A 204 -3.67 -9.80 12.37
C CYS A 204 -4.62 -9.90 11.17
N GLY A 205 -5.64 -9.04 11.12
CA GLY A 205 -6.56 -8.94 9.99
C GLY A 205 -5.99 -8.14 8.81
N ASP A 206 -4.95 -7.36 9.06
CA ASP A 206 -4.41 -6.35 8.13
C ASP A 206 -3.09 -6.80 7.49
N LEU A 207 -2.77 -8.09 7.61
CA LEU A 207 -1.58 -8.66 7.00
C LEU A 207 -1.65 -8.60 5.48
N TYR A 208 -0.54 -8.16 4.87
CA TYR A 208 -0.42 -8.13 3.42
C TYR A 208 -0.07 -9.50 2.86
N THR A 209 -0.62 -9.83 1.71
CA THR A 209 -0.38 -11.11 1.03
C THR A 209 0.96 -11.16 0.29
N THR A 210 1.50 -9.99 -0.06
CA THR A 210 2.77 -9.85 -0.77
C THR A 210 3.65 -8.80 -0.09
N PRO A 211 4.99 -8.92 -0.16
CA PRO A 211 5.87 -7.95 0.46
C PRO A 211 5.74 -6.58 -0.21
N ARG A 212 5.53 -6.57 -1.53
CA ARG A 212 5.36 -5.34 -2.32
C ARG A 212 4.13 -4.53 -1.90
N ALA A 213 3.00 -5.19 -1.62
CA ALA A 213 1.79 -4.49 -1.18
C ALA A 213 2.01 -3.80 0.19
N CYS A 214 2.65 -4.50 1.12
CA CYS A 214 3.04 -3.90 2.40
C CYS A 214 4.02 -2.73 2.20
N GLU A 215 5.03 -2.91 1.35
CA GLU A 215 6.05 -1.89 1.11
C GLU A 215 5.49 -0.64 0.44
N THR A 216 4.52 -0.78 -0.46
CA THR A 216 3.81 0.35 -1.05
C THR A 216 2.99 1.09 0.00
N ALA A 217 2.29 0.37 0.89
CA ALA A 217 1.50 0.98 1.95
C ALA A 217 2.35 1.76 2.99
N TYR A 218 3.62 1.38 3.16
CA TYR A 218 4.56 2.04 4.08
C TYR A 218 5.74 2.72 3.37
N ALA A 219 5.58 3.09 2.10
CA ALA A 219 6.65 3.70 1.30
C ALA A 219 7.15 5.02 1.92
N ASP A 220 6.24 5.79 2.51
CA ASP A 220 6.55 7.06 3.18
C ASP A 220 7.05 6.90 4.62
N CYS A 221 7.02 5.67 5.16
CA CYS A 221 7.51 5.33 6.49
C CYS A 221 8.95 4.84 6.50
N THR A 222 9.60 4.75 5.35
CA THR A 222 11.04 4.51 5.29
C THR A 222 11.81 5.83 5.34
N SER A 223 12.77 5.92 6.26
CA SER A 223 13.73 7.01 6.37
C SER A 223 14.35 7.37 5.02
N THR A 224 14.60 8.67 4.84
CA THR A 224 15.27 9.18 3.64
C THR A 224 16.78 9.10 3.86
N SER A 225 17.52 8.71 2.82
CA SER A 225 18.98 8.68 2.90
C SER A 225 19.54 10.05 3.28
N GLY A 226 20.35 10.06 4.35
CA GLY A 226 20.80 11.27 5.04
C GLY A 226 20.27 11.43 6.48
N ASP A 227 19.30 10.63 6.92
CA ASP A 227 18.82 10.64 8.30
C ASP A 227 19.89 10.21 9.30
N THR A 228 19.79 10.68 10.55
CA THR A 228 20.72 10.26 11.62
C THR A 228 20.33 8.88 12.16
N CYS A 229 21.35 8.05 12.39
CA CYS A 229 21.19 6.71 12.95
C CYS A 229 22.15 6.48 14.12
N GLY A 230 21.93 5.40 14.85
CA GLY A 230 22.66 5.07 16.07
C GLY A 230 22.39 6.08 17.19
N GLY A 231 23.46 6.46 17.87
CA GLY A 231 23.44 7.38 19.00
C GLY A 231 22.75 6.79 20.22
N ILE A 232 22.56 7.64 21.24
CA ILE A 232 21.83 7.27 22.46
C ILE A 232 20.36 6.89 22.20
N THR A 233 19.79 7.41 21.12
CA THR A 233 18.43 7.10 20.67
C THR A 233 18.33 5.73 20.01
N GLY A 234 19.44 5.14 19.57
CA GLY A 234 19.45 3.86 18.86
C GLY A 234 18.66 3.93 17.56
N ALA A 235 18.68 5.08 16.87
CA ALA A 235 17.94 5.27 15.63
C ALA A 235 18.44 4.27 14.57
N ILE A 236 17.55 3.71 13.77
CA ILE A 236 17.87 2.69 12.78
C ILE A 236 17.44 3.17 11.39
N CYS A 237 18.27 2.94 10.38
CA CYS A 237 17.99 3.36 8.99
C CYS A 237 16.89 2.54 8.33
N GLY A 238 16.38 2.90 7.15
CA GLY A 238 15.41 2.10 6.41
C GLY A 238 15.92 0.71 5.97
N ARG A 239 15.03 -0.11 5.38
CA ARG A 239 15.35 -1.47 4.87
C ARG A 239 16.39 -1.46 3.75
N GLY A 240 16.38 -0.39 2.94
CA GLY A 240 17.29 -0.17 1.82
C GLY A 240 18.57 0.52 2.23
N GLU A 241 18.85 0.66 3.53
CA GLU A 241 19.94 1.49 4.03
C GLU A 241 20.77 0.78 5.09
N TRP A 242 21.98 1.29 5.30
CA TRP A 242 22.86 0.92 6.40
C TRP A 242 23.27 2.20 7.14
N CYS A 243 23.64 2.04 8.41
CA CYS A 243 24.07 3.17 9.25
C CYS A 243 25.58 3.37 9.10
N ASP A 244 26.00 4.46 8.46
CA ASP A 244 27.41 4.85 8.32
C ASP A 244 27.89 5.54 9.60
N TYR A 245 28.44 4.75 10.52
CA TYR A 245 28.84 5.23 11.84
C TYR A 245 30.16 5.99 11.77
N ALA A 246 30.17 7.21 12.32
CA ALA A 246 31.38 8.00 12.47
C ALA A 246 31.79 8.05 13.96
N PRO A 247 33.00 7.62 14.35
CA PRO A 247 34.09 7.11 13.51
C PRO A 247 34.04 5.60 13.21
N SER A 248 33.24 4.82 13.96
CA SER A 248 32.96 3.40 13.71
C SER A 248 31.83 2.90 14.62
N CYS A 249 31.14 1.85 14.19
CA CYS A 249 30.01 1.22 14.88
C CYS A 249 30.32 0.52 16.22
N ARG A 250 31.59 0.25 16.56
CA ARG A 250 31.96 -0.37 17.86
C ARG A 250 32.18 0.65 18.98
N THR A 251 31.83 1.90 18.74
CA THR A 251 31.90 2.95 19.76
C THR A 251 30.56 2.99 20.51
N PRO A 252 30.55 3.04 21.86
CA PRO A 252 29.32 3.29 22.60
C PRO A 252 28.64 4.56 22.10
N ASP A 253 27.32 4.50 21.91
CA ASP A 253 26.51 5.60 21.41
C ASP A 253 27.01 6.19 20.07
N ALA A 254 27.70 5.38 19.26
CA ALA A 254 28.12 5.79 17.92
C ALA A 254 26.89 6.25 17.14
N ALA A 255 26.92 7.49 16.67
CA ALA A 255 25.94 7.99 15.73
C ALA A 255 26.52 7.92 14.31
N GLY A 256 25.62 7.83 13.35
CA GLY A 256 25.94 7.77 11.94
C GLY A 256 24.91 8.47 11.09
N VAL A 257 25.06 8.30 9.79
CA VAL A 257 24.12 8.77 8.79
C VAL A 257 23.62 7.57 7.99
N CYS A 258 22.33 7.54 7.70
CA CYS A 258 21.75 6.52 6.85
C CYS A 258 22.20 6.70 5.41
N ARG A 259 22.70 5.61 4.83
CA ARG A 259 23.19 5.55 3.45
C ARG A 259 22.51 4.39 2.74
N ASP A 260 22.19 4.60 1.48
CA ASP A 260 21.60 3.57 0.64
C ASP A 260 22.53 2.35 0.53
N ARG A 261 21.93 1.17 0.59
CA ARG A 261 22.60 -0.12 0.38
C ARG A 261 22.89 -0.26 -1.11
N PRO A 262 24.14 -0.59 -1.49
CA PRO A 262 24.45 -0.86 -2.88
C PRO A 262 23.76 -2.15 -3.36
N GLU A 263 23.08 -2.08 -4.52
CA GLU A 263 22.42 -3.26 -5.13
C GLU A 263 23.40 -4.15 -5.90
N ILE A 264 24.48 -3.56 -6.41
CA ILE A 264 25.45 -4.23 -7.28
C ILE A 264 26.82 -4.14 -6.62
N CYS A 265 27.38 -5.32 -6.29
CA CYS A 265 28.71 -5.43 -5.73
C CYS A 265 29.69 -6.13 -6.67
N THR A 266 30.94 -5.66 -6.65
CA THR A 266 32.04 -6.36 -7.31
C THR A 266 32.34 -7.68 -6.59
N ARG A 267 32.96 -8.62 -7.31
CA ARG A 267 33.40 -9.92 -6.78
C ARG A 267 34.83 -9.88 -6.25
N GLU A 268 35.31 -8.70 -5.84
CA GLU A 268 36.62 -8.56 -5.22
C GLU A 268 36.64 -9.28 -3.87
N LEU A 269 37.75 -9.97 -3.60
CA LEU A 269 37.99 -10.66 -2.33
C LEU A 269 38.91 -9.79 -1.46
N ASP A 270 38.30 -8.83 -0.76
CA ASP A 270 38.94 -7.96 0.22
C ASP A 270 38.15 -8.00 1.54
N PRO A 271 38.33 -9.06 2.36
CA PRO A 271 37.39 -9.37 3.42
C PRO A 271 37.35 -8.30 4.50
N VAL A 272 36.16 -8.08 5.05
CA VAL A 272 35.91 -7.13 6.14
C VAL A 272 35.10 -7.79 7.26
N CYS A 273 35.28 -7.29 8.48
CA CYS A 273 34.47 -7.69 9.61
C CYS A 273 33.37 -6.66 9.85
N GLY A 274 32.11 -7.08 9.72
CA GLY A 274 30.96 -6.27 10.04
C GLY A 274 30.82 -6.00 11.55
N CYS A 275 29.97 -5.04 11.90
CA CYS A 275 29.65 -4.74 13.30
C CYS A 275 28.79 -5.83 13.96
N ASP A 276 28.05 -6.59 13.14
CA ASP A 276 27.40 -7.86 13.51
C ASP A 276 28.40 -8.98 13.87
N GLY A 277 29.70 -8.77 13.63
CA GLY A 277 30.73 -9.78 13.87
C GLY A 277 30.80 -10.87 12.79
N MET A 278 30.17 -10.66 11.64
CA MET A 278 30.27 -11.55 10.48
C MET A 278 31.34 -11.07 9.49
N THR A 279 32.06 -12.03 8.91
CA THR A 279 33.02 -11.76 7.84
C THR A 279 32.29 -11.65 6.52
N TYR A 280 32.49 -10.55 5.80
CA TYR A 280 31.97 -10.33 4.46
C TYR A 280 33.11 -10.36 3.43
N THR A 281 32.81 -10.79 2.20
CA THR A 281 33.77 -10.94 1.10
C THR A 281 34.43 -9.61 0.72
N ASN A 282 33.68 -8.52 0.80
CA ASN A 282 34.15 -7.14 0.66
C ASN A 282 33.19 -6.15 1.34
N GLU A 283 33.62 -4.89 1.40
CA GLU A 283 32.87 -3.76 1.93
C GLU A 283 31.47 -3.62 1.33
N CYS A 284 31.35 -3.68 0.00
CA CYS A 284 30.07 -3.53 -0.68
C CYS A 284 29.10 -4.63 -0.24
N VAL A 285 29.56 -5.88 -0.12
CA VAL A 285 28.69 -6.99 0.33
C VAL A 285 28.25 -6.80 1.79
N ALA A 286 29.09 -6.23 2.67
CA ALA A 286 28.68 -5.89 4.03
C ALA A 286 27.58 -4.82 4.03
N GLN A 287 27.83 -3.70 3.34
CA GLN A 287 26.88 -2.59 3.24
C GLN A 287 25.58 -3.02 2.55
N SER A 288 25.66 -3.83 1.49
CA SER A 288 24.49 -4.39 0.82
C SER A 288 23.71 -5.34 1.71
N ASN A 289 24.25 -5.81 2.85
CA ASN A 289 23.55 -6.55 3.90
C ASN A 289 23.10 -5.66 5.08
N GLY A 290 23.20 -4.34 4.95
CA GLY A 290 22.80 -3.38 5.99
C GLY A 290 23.89 -3.14 7.04
N GLN A 291 25.13 -3.56 6.78
CA GLN A 291 26.18 -3.65 7.78
C GLN A 291 27.34 -2.68 7.51
N ASP A 292 27.59 -1.78 8.46
CA ASP A 292 28.83 -0.99 8.50
C ASP A 292 30.06 -1.87 8.80
N ILE A 293 31.24 -1.38 8.43
CA ILE A 293 32.51 -2.03 8.65
C ILE A 293 33.04 -1.66 10.02
N ALA A 294 33.33 -2.69 10.79
CA ALA A 294 33.93 -2.51 12.07
C ALA A 294 35.46 -2.56 12.04
N TYR A 295 36.05 -3.37 11.14
CA TYR A 295 37.46 -3.30 10.75
C TYR A 295 37.74 -4.10 9.47
N ARG A 296 38.87 -3.78 8.81
CA ARG A 296 39.37 -4.54 7.64
C ARG A 296 39.96 -5.90 8.03
N GLY A 297 39.77 -6.88 7.15
CA GLY A 297 40.10 -8.29 7.37
C GLY A 297 38.93 -9.08 7.95
N GLU A 298 39.06 -10.40 7.94
CA GLU A 298 38.06 -11.32 8.51
C GLU A 298 37.87 -11.10 10.01
N CYS A 299 36.67 -11.38 10.51
CA CYS A 299 36.39 -11.34 11.94
C CYS A 299 37.26 -12.36 12.69
N ARG A 300 37.84 -11.91 13.81
CA ARG A 300 38.65 -12.75 14.69
C ARG A 300 37.80 -13.18 15.86
N ALA A 301 37.79 -14.48 16.18
CA ALA A 301 37.28 -14.93 17.47
C ALA A 301 38.12 -14.27 18.57
N LEU A 302 37.46 -13.54 19.49
CA LEU A 302 38.14 -13.08 20.69
C LEU A 302 38.61 -14.32 21.47
N PRO A 303 39.87 -14.39 21.89
CA PRO A 303 40.32 -15.49 22.75
C PRO A 303 39.48 -15.48 24.03
N VAL A 304 38.87 -16.63 24.32
CA VAL A 304 38.19 -16.87 25.59
C VAL A 304 39.30 -17.12 26.62
N GLU A 305 39.53 -16.14 27.50
CA GLU A 305 40.44 -16.26 28.66
C GLU A 305 39.69 -16.82 29.88
#